data_AF-A0A1Y0IIJ2-F1
#
_entry.id   AF-A0A1Y0IIJ2-F1
#
_cell.length_a   1.000
_cell.length_b   1.000
_cell.length_c   1.000
_cell.angle_alpha   90.00
_cell.angle_beta   90.00
_cell.angle_gamma   90.00
#
_symmetry.space_group_name_H-M   'P 1'
#
loop_
_entity.id
_entity.type
_entity.pdbx_description
1 polymer ?
#
loop_
_entity_poly.entity_id
_entity_poly.type
_entity_poly.pdbx_seq_one_letter_code
_entity_poly.pdbx_strand_id
1 'polypeptide(L)' 'MKWEIEKIIDVANELQNRGSRGASTGEQIAAAFVLDRMEFLPAGYTVIEAWERLDSWQRYIKIFQHYFHLIQS' A
#
# COMPACT_ATOMS: atom_id res chain seq x y z
N MET A 1 -4.93 15.09 -0.08
CA MET A 1 -5.32 14.21 1.06
C MET A 1 -6.31 13.15 0.63
N LYS A 2 -7.42 13.48 -0.03
CA LYS A 2 -8.40 12.48 -0.49
C LYS A 2 -7.86 11.61 -1.64
N TRP A 3 -7.16 12.23 -2.59
CA TRP A 3 -6.67 11.56 -3.80
C TRP A 3 -5.62 10.49 -3.52
N GLU A 4 -4.68 10.71 -2.58
CA GLU A 4 -3.64 9.72 -2.25
C GLU A 4 -4.24 8.47 -1.61
N ILE A 5 -5.22 8.67 -0.73
CA ILE A 5 -5.95 7.61 -0.03
C ILE A 5 -6.78 6.79 -1.03
N GLU A 6 -7.54 7.47 -1.89
CA GLU A 6 -8.32 6.83 -2.97
C GLU A 6 -7.40 6.02 -3.89
N LYS A 7 -6.25 6.60 -4.28
CA LYS A 7 -5.28 5.92 -5.15
C LYS A 7 -4.67 4.67 -4.52
N ILE A 8 -4.34 4.70 -3.22
CA ILE A 8 -3.83 3.54 -2.49
C ILE A 8 -4.89 2.42 -2.43
N ILE A 9 -6.16 2.77 -2.19
CA ILE A 9 -7.27 1.80 -2.19
C ILE A 9 -7.44 1.16 -3.57
N ASP A 10 -7.46 1.97 -4.63
CA ASP A 10 -7.62 1.45 -6.00
C ASP A 10 -6.51 0.47 -6.35
N VAL A 11 -5.26 0.82 -6.05
CA VAL A 11 -4.10 -0.03 -6.34
C VAL A 11 -4.11 -1.30 -5.47
N ALA A 12 -4.53 -1.21 -4.20
CA ALA A 12 -4.70 -2.38 -3.33
C ALA A 12 -5.76 -3.34 -3.88
N ASN A 13 -6.91 -2.83 -4.31
CA ASN A 13 -7.96 -3.63 -4.92
C ASN A 13 -7.50 -4.27 -6.24
N GLU A 14 -6.75 -3.56 -7.07
CA GLU A 14 -6.18 -4.11 -8.30
C GLU A 14 -5.16 -5.21 -8.02
N LEU A 15 -4.27 -5.01 -7.05
CA LEU A 15 -3.28 -6.01 -6.61
C LEU A 15 -3.96 -7.28 -6.11
N GLN A 16 -4.98 -7.15 -5.27
CA GLN A 16 -5.70 -8.27 -4.71
C GLN A 16 -6.48 -9.07 -5.78
N ASN A 17 -7.07 -8.38 -6.77
CA ASN A 17 -7.88 -9.04 -7.80
C ASN A 17 -7.08 -9.58 -8.99
N ARG A 18 -5.97 -8.94 -9.36
CA ARG A 18 -5.26 -9.22 -10.63
C ARG A 18 -3.79 -9.57 -10.47
N GLY A 19 -3.19 -9.32 -9.31
CA GLY A 19 -1.77 -9.60 -9.04
C GLY A 19 -0.74 -8.77 -9.83
N SER A 20 -1.16 -7.79 -10.65
CA SER A 20 -0.28 -6.99 -11.55
C SER A 20 -1.13 -5.92 -12.29
N ARG A 21 -0.65 -4.81 -12.88
CA ARG A 21 0.52 -3.90 -12.77
C ARG A 21 0.08 -2.65 -13.59
N GLY A 22 -0.52 -1.66 -12.93
CA GLY A 22 -0.72 -0.30 -13.45
C GLY A 22 -0.13 0.78 -12.54
N ALA A 23 0.45 0.35 -11.43
CA ALA A 23 0.93 1.19 -10.35
C ALA A 23 2.42 1.47 -10.49
N SER A 24 2.83 2.69 -10.14
CA SER A 24 4.22 3.03 -9.86
C SER A 24 4.76 2.20 -8.69
N THR A 25 6.09 2.13 -8.56
CA THR A 25 6.76 1.42 -7.47
C THR A 25 6.26 1.86 -6.09
N GLY A 26 6.04 3.16 -5.88
CA GLY A 26 5.57 3.70 -4.59
C GLY A 26 4.12 3.30 -4.28
N GLU A 27 3.24 3.33 -5.28
CA GLU A 27 1.85 2.91 -5.15
C GLU A 27 1.75 1.40 -4.86
N GLN A 28 2.55 0.58 -5.54
CA GLN A 28 2.61 -0.86 -5.29
C GLN A 28 3.09 -1.16 -3.86
N ILE A 29 4.13 -0.46 -3.40
CA ILE A 29 4.62 -0.59 -2.02
C ILE A 29 3.53 -0.17 -1.03
N ALA A 30 2.88 0.98 -1.25
CA ALA A 30 1.84 1.47 -0.34
C ALA A 30 0.67 0.50 -0.22
N ALA A 31 0.23 -0.06 -1.35
CA ALA A 31 -0.81 -1.07 -1.38
C ALA A 31 -0.41 -2.37 -0.68
N ALA A 32 0.84 -2.83 -0.85
CA ALA A 32 1.35 -4.00 -0.13
C ALA A 32 1.29 -3.81 1.40
N PHE A 33 1.62 -2.61 1.90
CA PHE A 33 1.50 -2.27 3.32
C PHE A 33 0.06 -2.13 3.82
N VAL A 34 -0.85 -1.60 3.00
CA VAL A 34 -2.28 -1.53 3.36
C VAL A 34 -2.93 -2.91 3.40
N LEU A 35 -2.53 -3.81 2.51
CA LEU A 35 -3.04 -5.19 2.45
C LEU A 35 -2.37 -6.13 3.47
N ASP A 36 -1.33 -5.67 4.16
CA ASP A 36 -0.43 -6.50 4.98
C ASP A 36 0.11 -7.74 4.22
N ARG A 37 0.42 -7.55 2.93
CA ARG A 37 0.89 -8.60 2.01
C ARG A 37 2.21 -8.21 1.38
N MET A 38 3.29 -8.45 2.11
CA MET A 38 4.66 -8.11 1.67
C MET A 38 5.12 -8.92 0.44
N GLU A 39 4.42 -10.01 0.09
CA GLU A 39 4.62 -10.75 -1.16
C GLU A 39 4.41 -9.89 -2.42
N PHE A 40 3.68 -8.77 -2.29
CA PHE A 40 3.47 -7.82 -3.37
C PHE A 40 4.52 -6.72 -3.47
N LEU A 41 5.56 -6.74 -2.62
CA LEU A 41 6.66 -5.78 -2.76
C LEU A 41 7.39 -5.97 -4.11
N PRO A 42 7.83 -4.86 -4.75
CA PRO A 42 8.64 -4.96 -5.95
C PRO A 42 9.93 -5.75 -5.69
N ALA A 43 10.35 -6.55 -6.68
CA ALA A 43 11.58 -7.34 -6.58
C ALA A 43 12.79 -6.45 -6.27
N GLY A 44 13.64 -6.90 -5.35
CA GLY A 44 14.84 -6.18 -4.92
C GLY A 44 14.63 -5.20 -3.78
N TYR A 45 13.41 -5.05 -3.26
CA TYR A 45 13.14 -4.28 -2.03
C TYR A 45 12.98 -5.20 -0.83
N THR A 46 13.71 -4.92 0.24
CA THR A 46 13.34 -5.38 1.59
C THR A 46 12.15 -4.59 2.12
N VAL A 47 11.50 -5.11 3.16
CA VAL A 47 10.38 -4.41 3.83
C VAL A 47 10.81 -3.03 4.34
N ILE A 48 12.02 -2.91 4.87
CA ILE A 48 12.54 -1.65 5.42
C ILE A 48 12.78 -0.64 4.30
N GLU A 49 13.48 -1.03 3.23
CA GLU A 49 13.74 -0.14 2.10
C GLU A 49 12.44 0.31 1.41
N ALA A 50 11.47 -0.60 1.30
CA ALA A 50 10.15 -0.28 0.78
C ALA A 50 9.44 0.74 1.67
N TRP A 51 9.48 0.54 2.99
CA TRP A 51 8.91 1.47 3.95
C TRP A 51 9.54 2.86 3.87
N GLU A 52 10.87 2.95 3.87
CA GLU A 52 11.61 4.22 3.79
C GLU A 52 11.30 4.99 2.50
N ARG A 53 11.13 4.28 1.37
CA ARG A 53 10.81 4.88 0.07
C ARG A 53 9.47 5.62 0.04
N LEU A 54 8.53 5.26 0.91
CA LEU A 54 7.21 5.88 0.93
C LEU A 54 7.23 7.32 1.43
N ASP A 55 8.28 7.76 2.14
CA ASP A 55 8.42 9.13 2.64
C ASP A 55 7.10 9.66 3.24
N SER A 56 6.52 10.73 2.68
CA SER A 56 5.28 11.34 3.15
C SER A 56 4.04 10.43 3.08
N TRP A 57 4.07 9.34 2.32
CA TRP A 57 2.94 8.40 2.19
C TRP A 57 2.82 7.45 3.38
N GLN A 58 3.87 7.27 4.18
CA GLN A 58 3.82 6.47 5.41
C GLN A 58 2.70 6.94 6.36
N ARG A 59 2.43 8.26 6.40
CA ARG A 59 1.37 8.82 7.25
C ARG A 59 -0.02 8.30 6.86
N TYR A 60 -0.26 8.10 5.56
CA TYR A 60 -1.54 7.64 5.07
C TYR A 60 -1.75 6.16 5.40
N ILE A 61 -0.70 5.35 5.30
CA ILE A 61 -0.74 3.93 5.67
C ILE A 61 -0.97 3.77 7.17
N LYS A 62 -0.32 4.58 8.02
CA LYS A 62 -0.56 4.56 9.47
C LYS A 62 -2.01 4.91 9.82
N ILE A 63 -2.59 5.88 9.11
CA ILE A 63 -4.02 6.20 9.21
C ILE A 63 -4.82 4.95 8.86
N PHE A 64 -4.60 4.33 7.71
CA PHE A 64 -5.29 3.10 7.33
C PHE A 64 -5.18 2.00 8.38
N GLN A 65 -3.99 1.65 8.85
CA GLN A 65 -3.80 0.63 9.89
C GLN A 65 -4.51 1.00 11.21
N HIS A 66 -4.56 2.28 11.55
CA HIS A 66 -5.29 2.78 12.72
C HIS A 66 -6.81 2.82 12.53
N TYR A 67 -7.35 2.73 11.32
CA TYR A 67 -8.80 2.63 11.12
C TYR A 67 -9.23 1.22 10.69
N PHE A 68 -8.30 0.40 10.18
CA PHE A 68 -8.57 -0.95 9.70
C PHE A 68 -9.05 -1.88 10.83
N HIS A 69 -8.55 -1.69 12.06
CA HIS A 69 -9.07 -2.41 13.22
C HIS A 69 -10.53 -2.08 13.57
N LEU A 70 -11.07 -0.96 13.06
CA LEU A 70 -12.49 -0.60 13.16
C LEU A 70 -13.32 -1.16 12.00
N ILE A 71 -12.65 -1.63 10.93
CA ILE A 71 -13.27 -2.32 9.80
C ILE A 71 -13.09 -3.82 10.04
N GLN A 72 -13.86 -4.36 10.99
CA GLN A 72 -14.10 -5.80 11.07
C GLN A 72 -15.42 -6.11 10.37
N SER A 73 -15.37 -6.90 9.30
CA SER A 73 -16.52 -7.69 8.81
C SER A 73 -16.15 -9.16 8.80
#